data_AF-A0A6G8BZV0-F1
#
_entry.id   AF-A0A6G8BZV0-F1
#
_cell.length_a   1.000
_cell.length_b   1.000
_cell.length_c   1.000
_cell.angle_alpha   90.00
_cell.angle_beta   90.00
_cell.angle_gamma   90.00
#
_symmetry.space_group_name_H-M   'P 1'
#
loop_
_entity.id
_entity.type
_entity.pdbx_description
1 polymer ?
#
loop_
_entity_poly.entity_id
_entity_poly.type
_entity_poly.pdbx_seq_one_letter_code
_entity_poly.pdbx_strand_id
1 'polypeptide(L)' 'MNQVSSVPQARRETLRGVLPQVVELLQKRRASEIDDTVIDDLVSLYWLEWVGGSLQLTTTGKNVSRQLLE' A
#
# COMPACT_ATOMS: atom_id res chain seq x y z
N MET A 1 20.47 -4.54 -15.99
CA MET A 1 19.11 -3.96 -16.07
C MET A 1 18.39 -4.36 -14.79
N ASN A 2 18.37 -3.52 -13.76
CA ASN A 2 17.52 -3.73 -12.57
C ASN A 2 17.20 -2.35 -12.02
N GLN A 3 16.20 -1.72 -12.63
CA GLN A 3 15.60 -0.53 -12.05
C GLN A 3 14.78 -1.04 -10.86
N VAL A 4 15.42 -1.12 -9.70
CA VAL A 4 14.67 -1.14 -8.44
C VAL A 4 13.86 0.15 -8.46
N SER A 5 12.54 0.02 -8.61
CA SER A 5 11.58 1.12 -8.49
C SER A 5 11.70 1.68 -7.09
N SER A 6 12.70 2.54 -6.89
CA SER A 6 13.06 3.05 -5.58
C SER A 6 12.12 4.20 -5.30
N VAL A 7 10.91 3.88 -4.84
CA VAL A 7 9.95 4.88 -4.36
C VAL A 7 10.71 5.84 -3.43
N PRO A 8 10.74 7.16 -3.73
CA PRO A 8 11.52 8.13 -2.96
C PRO A 8 11.18 8.05 -1.47
N GLN A 9 12.15 8.29 -0.59
CA GLN A 9 11.92 8.23 0.86
C GLN A 9 10.73 9.12 1.28
N ALA A 10 10.67 10.35 0.77
CA ALA A 10 9.56 11.27 1.03
C ALA A 10 8.20 10.68 0.60
N ARG A 11 8.14 10.04 -0.57
CA ARG A 11 6.92 9.38 -1.06
C ARG A 11 6.55 8.19 -0.18
N ARG A 12 7.53 7.38 0.24
CA ARG A 12 7.33 6.30 1.22
C ARG A 12 6.72 6.80 2.52
N GLU A 13 7.18 7.92 3.07
CA GLU A 13 6.61 8.48 4.30
C GLU A 13 5.17 8.96 4.12
N THR A 14 4.86 9.58 2.99
CA THR A 14 3.47 9.91 2.62
C THR A 14 2.61 8.65 2.54
N LEU A 15 3.11 7.59 1.90
CA LEU A 15 2.42 6.31 1.75
C LEU A 15 2.17 5.63 3.09
N ARG A 16 3.10 5.74 4.06
CA ARG A 16 2.88 5.28 5.43
C ARG A 16 1.69 5.99 6.07
N GLY A 17 1.62 7.31 5.94
CA GLY A 17 0.53 8.11 6.53
C GLY A 17 -0.86 7.76 5.98
N VAL A 18 -0.95 7.37 4.71
CA VAL A 18 -2.23 7.00 4.07
C VAL A 18 -2.56 5.51 4.16
N LEU A 19 -1.60 4.65 4.52
CA LEU A 19 -1.78 3.20 4.59
C LEU A 19 -2.96 2.77 5.49
N PRO A 20 -3.18 3.33 6.70
CA PRO A 20 -4.32 2.96 7.53
C PRO A 20 -5.67 3.23 6.84
N GLN A 21 -5.80 4.37 6.17
CA GLN A 21 -7.01 4.74 5.43
C GLN A 21 -7.24 3.79 4.25
N VAL A 22 -6.17 3.44 3.52
CA VAL A 22 -6.21 2.44 2.45
C VAL A 22 -6.68 1.08 2.98
N VAL A 23 -6.18 0.64 4.14
CA VAL A 23 -6.61 -0.61 4.78
C VAL A 23 -8.11 -0.59 5.08
N GLU A 24 -8.63 0.52 5.62
CA GLU A 24 -10.06 0.67 5.88
C GLU A 24 -10.91 0.60 4.60
N LEU A 25 -10.44 1.23 3.51
CA LEU A 25 -11.12 1.18 2.21
C LEU A 25 -11.12 -0.24 1.63
N LEU A 26 -10.00 -0.97 1.75
CA LEU A 26 -9.93 -2.38 1.33
C LEU A 26 -10.90 -3.26 2.12
N GLN A 27 -11.00 -3.08 3.44
CA GLN A 27 -11.97 -3.81 4.28
C GLN A 27 -13.43 -3.51 3.88
N LYS A 28 -13.72 -2.28 3.47
CA LYS A 28 -15.05 -1.87 2.98
C LYS A 28 -15.32 -2.27 1.51
N ARG A 29 -14.39 -3.00 0.87
CA ARG A 29 -14.41 -3.34 -0.57
C ARG A 29 -14.47 -2.11 -1.49
N ARG A 30 -13.88 -1.01 -1.05
CA ARG A 30 -13.85 0.29 -1.73
C ARG A 30 -12.47 0.64 -2.27
N ALA A 31 -11.77 -0.36 -2.81
CA ALA A 31 -10.46 -0.16 -3.41
C ALA A 31 -10.49 0.88 -4.56
N SER A 32 -11.64 1.02 -5.23
CA SER A 32 -11.87 2.01 -6.29
C SER A 32 -11.87 3.47 -5.81
N GLU A 33 -11.93 3.73 -4.50
CA GLU A 33 -11.78 5.08 -3.94
C GLU A 33 -10.30 5.45 -3.71
N ILE A 34 -9.38 4.50 -3.87
CA ILE A 34 -7.94 4.73 -3.74
C ILE A 34 -7.41 5.13 -5.12
N ASP A 35 -6.64 6.20 -5.17
CA ASP A 35 -5.98 6.67 -6.39
C ASP A 35 -5.06 5.58 -6.97
N ASP A 36 -5.15 5.34 -8.29
CA ASP A 36 -4.37 4.31 -8.97
C ASP A 36 -2.86 4.48 -8.78
N THR A 37 -2.35 5.72 -8.67
CA THR A 37 -0.92 5.97 -8.42
C THR A 37 -0.51 5.54 -7.00
N VAL A 38 -1.41 5.68 -6.03
CA VAL A 38 -1.18 5.21 -4.66
C VAL A 38 -1.20 3.68 -4.62
N ILE A 39 -2.11 3.04 -5.36
CA ILE A 39 -2.12 1.57 -5.47
C ILE A 39 -0.82 1.07 -6.09
N ASP A 40 -0.38 1.65 -7.22
CA ASP A 40 0.85 1.27 -7.90
C ASP A 40 2.09 1.43 -7.02
N ASP A 41 2.20 2.56 -6.30
CA ASP A 41 3.25 2.81 -5.33
C ASP A 41 3.25 1.77 -4.20
N LEU A 42 2.08 1.46 -3.62
CA LEU A 42 1.95 0.50 -2.52
C LEU A 42 2.23 -0.94 -2.96
N VAL A 43 1.88 -1.30 -4.20
CA VAL A 43 2.24 -2.59 -4.81
C VAL A 43 3.74 -2.64 -5.09
N SER A 44 4.32 -1.57 -5.62
CA SER A 44 5.77 -1.43 -5.84
C SER A 44 6.58 -1.55 -4.55
N LEU A 45 6.03 -1.11 -3.41
CA LEU A 45 6.60 -1.28 -2.08
C LEU A 45 6.38 -2.65 -1.45
N TYR A 46 5.67 -3.56 -2.14
CA TYR A 46 5.26 -4.86 -1.61
C TYR A 46 4.40 -4.75 -0.33
N TRP A 47 3.65 -3.64 -0.17
CA TRP A 47 2.72 -3.48 0.96
C TRP A 47 1.32 -3.96 0.60
N LEU A 48 0.98 -3.86 -0.69
CA LEU A 48 -0.22 -4.44 -1.27
C LEU A 48 0.15 -5.44 -2.35
N GLU A 49 -0.76 -6.37 -2.61
CA GLU A 49 -0.65 -7.36 -3.67
C GLU A 49 -2.00 -7.63 -4.32
N TRP A 50 -1.97 -7.96 -5.61
CA TRP A 50 -3.14 -8.40 -6.35
C TRP A 50 -3.32 -9.91 -6.19
N VAL A 51 -4.41 -10.31 -5.54
CA VAL A 51 -4.75 -11.72 -5.31
C VAL A 51 -6.11 -12.00 -5.93
N GLY A 52 -6.12 -12.77 -7.02
CA GLY A 52 -7.37 -13.21 -7.68
C GLY A 52 -8.28 -12.05 -8.11
N GLY A 53 -7.70 -10.93 -8.56
CA GLY A 53 -8.44 -9.74 -8.99
C GLY A 53 -8.90 -8.82 -7.86
N SER A 54 -8.49 -9.08 -6.61
CA SER A 54 -8.73 -8.19 -5.47
C SER A 54 -7.42 -7.71 -4.87
N LEU A 55 -7.39 -6.46 -4.43
CA LEU A 55 -6.24 -5.87 -3.77
C LEU A 55 -6.23 -6.27 -2.29
N GLN A 56 -5.13 -6.84 -1.82
CA GLN A 56 -4.98 -7.33 -0.44
C GLN A 56 -3.71 -6.81 0.21
N LEU A 57 -3.72 -6.76 1.54
CA LEU A 57 -2.55 -6.38 2.34
C LEU A 57 -1.58 -7.56 2.45
N THR A 58 -0.32 -7.31 2.09
CA THR A 58 0.77 -8.29 2.28
C THR A 58 1.17 -8.37 3.75
N THR A 59 2.02 -9.34 4.10
CA THR A 59 2.65 -9.40 5.42
C THR A 59 3.44 -8.13 5.73
N THR A 60 4.16 -7.57 4.77
CA THR A 60 4.93 -6.32 4.96
C THR A 60 4.00 -5.15 5.23
N GLY A 61 2.93 -4.99 4.43
CA GLY A 61 1.94 -3.93 4.64
C GLY A 61 1.27 -4.02 6.02
N LYS A 62 0.97 -5.24 6.50
CA LYS A 62 0.41 -5.47 7.85
C LYS A 62 1.34 -5.04 8.97
N ASN A 63 2.65 -5.27 8.81
CA ASN A 63 3.63 -4.84 9.81
C ASN A 63 3.81 -3.33 9.81
N VAL A 64 3.80 -2.69 8.64
CA VAL A 64 3.88 -1.23 8.54
C VAL A 64 2.63 -0.57 9.11
N SER A 65 1.44 -1.08 8.80
CA SER A 65 0.20 -0.55 9.37
C SER A 65 0.14 -0.73 10.88
N ARG A 66 0.63 -1.86 11.40
CA ARG A 66 0.71 -2.10 12.86
C ARG A 66 1.64 -1.09 13.54
N GLN A 67 2.83 -0.87 13.00
CA GLN A 67 3.81 0.10 13.52
C GLN A 67 3.29 1.55 13.58
N LEU A 68 2.23 1.88 12.85
CA LEU A 68 1.61 3.22 12.87
C LEU A 68 0.48 3.34 13.90
N LEU A 69 -0.03 2.21 14.39
CA LEU A 69 -1.09 2.13 15.38
C LEU A 69 -0.55 1.84 16.80
N GLU A 70 0.74 1.55 16.91
CA GLU A 70 1.51 1.46 18.17
C GLU A 70 2.06 2.83 18.57
#